data_AF-A0AAP4UA63-F1
#
_entry.id   AF-A0AAP4UA63-F1
#
_cell.length_a   1.000
_cell.length_b   1.000
_cell.length_c   1.000
_cell.angle_alpha   90.00
_cell.angle_beta   90.00
_cell.angle_gamma   90.00
#
_symmetry.space_group_name_H-M   'P 1'
#
loop_
_entity.id
_entity.type
_entity.pdbx_description
1 polymer ?
#
loop_
_entity_poly.entity_id
_entity_poly.type
_entity_poly.pdbx_seq_one_letter_code
_entity_poly.pdbx_strand_id
1 'polypeptide(L)'
;MYAVVTKNLKAFKVKIAEHVIYAHKNRKGQVYIGQSRCMVNRWAEHQQIANSPLHPEHNQAFKKSLRDEKVWQHYIIAIADNQKEADEAETSAIDFYKPQLNSQPGIGIPKPEVYGFLPLNGDGREISLEAKTITRYRKQERFCDKERRIIKCRTIRKAGKSHISFECIDDGYRVNISYEKRLAFNVGDIVSISYAAKGKGIYTTTDYSEITLD
;
A
#
# COMPACT_ATOMS: atom_id res chain seq x y z
N MET A 1 17.93 -0.75 -4.07
CA MET A 1 17.76 0.72 -4.17
C MET A 1 18.76 1.38 -3.24
N TYR A 2 19.51 2.37 -3.70
CA TYR A 2 20.44 3.11 -2.85
C TYR A 2 19.73 4.25 -2.14
N ALA A 3 20.04 4.46 -0.86
CA ALA A 3 19.54 5.58 -0.08
C ALA A 3 20.62 6.10 0.87
N VAL A 4 20.63 7.41 1.06
CA VAL A 4 21.52 8.11 2.00
C VAL A 4 20.86 8.11 3.39
N VAL A 5 21.51 7.50 4.36
CA VAL A 5 21.11 7.55 5.77
C VAL A 5 21.73 8.79 6.40
N THR A 6 20.90 9.69 6.94
CA THR A 6 21.38 10.90 7.61
C THR A 6 22.25 10.57 8.82
N LYS A 7 23.24 11.43 9.14
CA LYS A 7 24.29 11.14 10.14
C LYS A 7 23.77 10.90 11.56
N ASN A 8 22.57 11.41 11.89
CA ASN A 8 21.90 11.18 13.17
C ASN A 8 21.40 9.72 13.32
N LEU A 9 21.41 8.91 12.25
CA LEU A 9 20.95 7.54 12.24
C LEU A 9 22.09 6.53 12.06
N LYS A 10 21.97 5.38 12.72
CA LYS A 10 22.88 4.25 12.53
C LYS A 10 22.36 3.35 11.42
N ALA A 11 23.17 3.16 10.37
CA ALA A 11 22.80 2.37 9.18
C ALA A 11 22.28 0.95 9.47
N PHE A 12 22.80 0.26 10.49
CA PHE A 12 22.30 -1.08 10.84
C PHE A 12 20.89 -1.04 11.43
N LYS A 13 20.54 0.00 12.21
CA LYS A 13 19.19 0.14 12.79
C LYS A 13 18.15 0.34 11.70
N VAL A 14 18.49 1.05 10.64
CA VAL A 14 17.63 1.28 9.48
C VAL A 14 17.20 -0.02 8.80
N LYS A 15 18.10 -1.01 8.69
CA LYS A 15 17.80 -2.28 8.01
C LYS A 15 16.81 -3.14 8.79
N ILE A 16 16.81 -3.03 10.13
CA ILE A 16 15.96 -3.82 11.02
C ILE A 16 14.70 -3.06 11.48
N ALA A 17 14.61 -1.77 11.18
CA ALA A 17 13.48 -0.93 11.59
C ALA A 17 12.15 -1.46 11.04
N GLU A 18 11.10 -1.36 11.86
CA GLU A 18 9.76 -1.72 11.44
C GLU A 18 9.21 -0.69 10.46
N HIS A 19 9.36 0.60 10.79
CA HIS A 19 8.98 1.74 9.96
C HIS A 19 10.21 2.62 9.66
N VAL A 20 10.28 3.13 8.43
CA VAL A 20 11.26 4.12 8.01
C VAL A 20 10.54 5.35 7.47
N ILE A 21 11.03 6.52 7.86
CA ILE A 21 10.62 7.81 7.32
C ILE A 21 11.69 8.19 6.30
N TYR A 22 11.23 8.52 5.10
CA TYR A 22 12.10 8.75 3.95
C TYR A 22 11.78 10.07 3.27
N ALA A 23 12.80 10.61 2.59
CA ALA A 23 12.63 11.72 1.67
C ALA A 23 13.07 11.34 0.26
N HIS A 24 12.36 11.87 -0.72
CA HIS A 24 12.70 11.80 -2.14
C HIS A 24 12.94 13.21 -2.65
N LYS A 25 14.14 13.50 -3.11
CA LYS A 25 14.53 14.81 -3.65
C LYS A 25 14.85 14.68 -5.13
N ASN A 26 14.19 15.46 -5.98
CA ASN A 26 14.51 15.49 -7.40
C ASN A 26 15.65 16.49 -7.71
N ARG A 27 16.10 16.55 -8.96
CA ARG A 27 17.15 17.48 -9.40
C ARG A 27 16.77 18.96 -9.26
N LYS A 28 15.47 19.28 -9.31
CA LYS A 28 14.93 20.62 -9.06
C LYS A 28 14.94 21.00 -7.58
N GLY A 29 15.40 20.11 -6.70
CA GLY A 29 15.44 20.32 -5.25
C GLY A 29 14.09 20.18 -4.56
N GLN A 30 13.04 19.78 -5.28
CA GLN A 30 11.72 19.55 -4.70
C GLN A 30 11.74 18.24 -3.89
N VAL A 31 11.10 18.28 -2.73
CA VAL A 31 11.12 17.18 -1.76
C VAL A 31 9.73 16.61 -1.58
N TYR A 32 9.67 15.28 -1.49
CA TYR A 32 8.55 14.51 -0.97
C TYR A 32 8.99 13.75 0.27
N ILE A 33 8.13 13.69 1.28
CA ILE A 33 8.33 12.93 2.52
C ILE A 33 7.24 11.88 2.64
N GLY A 34 7.63 10.68 3.03
CA GLY A 34 6.71 9.59 3.30
C GLY A 34 7.22 8.66 4.39
N GLN A 35 6.34 7.82 4.92
CA GLN A 35 6.71 6.68 5.76
C GLN A 35 6.28 5.34 5.16
N SER A 36 7.00 4.26 5.53
CA SER A 36 6.69 2.89 5.09
C SER A 36 7.44 1.86 5.92
N ARG A 37 6.93 0.62 5.93
CA ARG A 37 7.67 -0.56 6.41
C ARG A 37 8.77 -1.05 5.46
N CYS A 38 8.68 -0.67 4.19
CA CYS A 38 9.67 -0.99 3.17
C CYS A 38 9.69 0.10 2.10
N MET A 39 10.68 0.99 2.19
CA MET A 39 10.86 2.10 1.25
C MET A 39 11.01 1.64 -0.20
N VAL A 40 11.69 0.51 -0.45
CA VAL A 40 11.88 -0.03 -1.81
C VAL A 40 10.56 -0.41 -2.46
N ASN A 41 9.70 -1.14 -1.72
CA ASN A 41 8.38 -1.53 -2.22
C ASN A 41 7.49 -0.30 -2.41
N ARG A 42 7.55 0.65 -1.48
CA ARG A 42 6.75 1.89 -1.55
C ARG A 42 7.18 2.78 -2.72
N TRP A 43 8.47 2.84 -3.03
CA TRP A 43 8.98 3.52 -4.22
C TRP A 43 8.45 2.89 -5.51
N ALA A 44 8.48 1.56 -5.61
CA ALA A 44 7.93 0.86 -6.78
C ALA A 44 6.42 1.13 -6.94
N GLU A 45 5.66 1.12 -5.84
CA GLU A 45 4.23 1.48 -5.83
C GLU A 45 4.01 2.93 -6.29
N HIS A 46 4.81 3.89 -5.80
CA HIS A 46 4.75 5.27 -6.25
C HIS A 46 4.95 5.41 -7.76
N GLN A 47 5.94 4.70 -8.32
CA GLN A 47 6.20 4.65 -9.76
C GLN A 47 5.05 4.02 -10.55
N GLN A 48 4.47 2.92 -10.05
CA GLN A 48 3.32 2.28 -10.69
C GLN A 48 2.12 3.22 -10.74
N ILE A 49 1.78 3.85 -9.61
CA ILE A 49 0.67 4.81 -9.50
C ILE A 49 0.89 6.01 -10.42
N ALA A 50 2.11 6.55 -10.45
CA ALA A 50 2.45 7.69 -11.30
C ALA A 50 2.20 7.39 -12.78
N ASN A 51 2.36 6.13 -13.21
CA ASN A 51 2.16 5.68 -14.59
C ASN A 51 0.77 5.04 -14.83
N SER A 52 -0.15 5.13 -13.88
CA SER A 52 -1.51 4.59 -13.99
C SER A 52 -2.53 5.72 -14.14
N PRO A 53 -2.94 6.11 -15.37
CA PRO A 53 -3.76 7.31 -15.60
C PRO A 53 -5.11 7.32 -14.89
N LEU A 54 -5.67 6.13 -14.62
CA LEU A 54 -6.96 5.95 -13.97
C LEU A 54 -6.87 5.90 -12.43
N HIS A 55 -5.66 5.90 -11.86
CA HIS A 55 -5.51 5.85 -10.40
C HIS A 55 -5.88 7.20 -9.78
N PRO A 56 -6.65 7.24 -8.66
CA PRO A 56 -7.10 8.51 -8.05
C PRO A 56 -5.94 9.43 -7.66
N GLU A 57 -4.82 8.86 -7.24
CA GLU A 57 -3.62 9.64 -6.88
C GLU A 57 -2.77 10.08 -8.10
N HIS A 58 -3.09 9.67 -9.32
CA HIS A 58 -2.26 9.91 -10.51
C HIS A 58 -1.89 11.38 -10.72
N ASN A 59 -2.80 12.29 -10.33
CA ASN A 59 -2.67 13.73 -10.51
C ASN A 59 -2.09 14.49 -9.31
N GLN A 60 -1.70 13.80 -8.23
CA GLN A 60 -1.02 14.42 -7.10
C GLN A 60 0.34 15.01 -7.52
N ALA A 61 0.77 16.08 -6.83
CA ALA A 61 1.99 16.82 -7.16
C ALA A 61 3.23 15.91 -7.23
N PHE A 62 3.38 15.01 -6.25
CA PHE A 62 4.48 14.05 -6.26
C PHE A 62 4.44 13.10 -7.46
N LYS A 63 3.29 12.54 -7.80
CA LYS A 63 3.15 11.60 -8.94
C LYS A 63 3.40 12.28 -10.28
N LYS A 64 2.96 13.53 -10.44
CA LYS A 64 3.32 14.38 -11.59
C LYS A 64 4.83 14.56 -11.68
N SER A 65 5.47 14.97 -10.58
CA SER A 65 6.92 15.14 -10.51
C SER A 65 7.68 13.84 -10.84
N LEU A 66 7.19 12.67 -10.43
CA LEU A 66 7.79 11.38 -10.79
C LEU A 66 7.78 11.08 -12.29
N ARG A 67 6.76 11.56 -13.02
CA ARG A 67 6.71 11.41 -14.47
C ARG A 67 7.70 12.35 -15.15
N ASP A 68 7.76 13.59 -14.68
CA ASP A 68 8.58 14.67 -15.25
C ASP A 68 10.08 14.48 -14.97
N GLU A 69 10.43 13.98 -13.78
CA GLU A 69 11.82 13.83 -13.33
C GLU A 69 12.25 12.37 -13.26
N LYS A 70 13.37 12.04 -13.91
CA LYS A 70 13.93 10.67 -13.92
C LYS A 70 14.96 10.41 -12.82
N VAL A 71 15.53 11.46 -12.24
CA VAL A 71 16.64 11.34 -11.29
C VAL A 71 16.20 11.81 -9.91
N TRP A 72 16.24 10.88 -8.98
CA TRP A 72 15.81 11.06 -7.60
C TRP A 72 16.90 10.62 -6.64
N GLN A 73 17.13 11.43 -5.62
CA GLN A 73 17.92 11.08 -4.46
C GLN A 73 17.00 10.59 -3.35
N HIS A 74 17.38 9.48 -2.74
CA HIS A 74 16.60 8.79 -1.72
C HIS A 74 17.30 8.96 -0.38
N TYR A 75 16.55 9.39 0.63
CA TYR A 75 17.08 9.62 1.98
C TYR A 75 16.25 8.84 2.99
N ILE A 76 16.91 8.38 4.05
CA ILE A 76 16.27 7.86 5.25
C ILE A 76 16.59 8.84 6.37
N ILE A 77 15.54 9.44 6.92
CA ILE A 77 15.64 10.64 7.77
C ILE A 77 15.19 10.36 9.21
N ALA A 78 14.36 9.33 9.42
CA ALA A 78 14.05 8.78 10.74
C ALA A 78 13.64 7.29 10.63
N ILE A 79 13.58 6.62 11.77
CA ILE A 79 13.07 5.26 11.94
C ILE A 79 12.05 5.27 13.09
N ALA A 80 11.11 4.34 13.07
CA ALA A 80 10.08 4.19 14.09
C ALA A 80 9.79 2.70 14.34
N ASP A 81 9.41 2.38 15.57
CA ASP A 81 9.14 0.99 15.98
C ASP A 81 7.67 0.63 15.79
N ASN A 82 6.78 1.62 15.67
CA ASN A 82 5.35 1.41 15.48
C ASN A 82 4.72 2.50 14.60
N GLN A 83 3.46 2.30 14.19
CA GLN A 83 2.75 3.21 13.30
C GLN A 83 2.56 4.60 13.91
N LYS A 84 2.27 4.69 15.21
CA LYS A 84 2.06 5.98 15.88
C LYS A 84 3.33 6.84 15.86
N GLU A 85 4.47 6.24 16.21
CA GLU A 85 5.77 6.91 16.10
C GLU A 85 6.10 7.30 14.65
N ALA A 86 5.75 6.45 13.69
CA ALA A 86 5.96 6.75 12.28
C ALA A 86 5.14 7.97 11.82
N ASP A 87 3.89 8.08 12.26
CA ASP A 87 3.00 9.21 11.96
C ASP A 87 3.53 10.52 12.59
N GLU A 88 3.97 10.46 13.86
CA GLU A 88 4.57 11.59 14.55
C GLU A 88 5.88 12.04 13.89
N ALA A 89 6.74 11.09 13.50
CA ALA A 89 8.01 11.36 12.82
C ALA A 89 7.81 11.91 11.41
N GLU A 90 6.86 11.38 10.63
CA GLU A 90 6.50 11.90 9.30
C GLU A 90 5.97 13.32 9.40
N THR A 91 5.07 13.59 10.35
CA THR A 91 4.52 14.93 10.58
C THR A 91 5.60 15.93 10.94
N SER A 92 6.49 15.55 11.85
CA SER A 92 7.62 16.39 12.28
C SER A 92 8.61 16.64 11.13
N ALA A 93 8.82 15.66 10.25
CA ALA A 93 9.66 15.81 9.07
C ALA A 93 9.01 16.76 8.04
N ILE A 94 7.70 16.64 7.78
CA ILE A 94 6.98 17.55 6.89
C ILE A 94 7.08 18.99 7.40
N ASP A 95 6.93 19.21 8.70
CA ASP A 95 7.09 20.53 9.31
C ASP A 95 8.52 21.09 9.16
N PHE A 96 9.53 20.28 9.46
CA PHE A 96 10.93 20.67 9.37
C PHE A 96 11.39 21.01 7.95
N TYR A 97 11.11 20.13 6.99
CA TYR A 97 11.63 20.25 5.62
C TYR A 97 10.72 21.05 4.68
N LYS A 98 9.44 21.28 5.05
CA LYS A 98 8.44 21.99 4.24
C LYS A 98 8.39 21.49 2.79
N PRO A 99 8.15 20.19 2.56
CA PRO A 99 8.22 19.58 1.24
C PRO A 99 7.15 20.13 0.28
N GLN A 100 7.54 20.42 -0.96
CA GLN A 100 6.65 21.00 -1.97
C GLN A 100 5.73 19.95 -2.63
N LEU A 101 6.09 18.67 -2.52
CA LEU A 101 5.41 17.59 -3.24
C LEU A 101 4.38 16.83 -2.38
N ASN A 102 4.38 17.04 -1.07
CA ASN A 102 3.35 16.51 -0.18
C ASN A 102 2.04 17.26 -0.40
N SER A 103 0.95 16.52 -0.65
CA SER A 103 -0.38 17.11 -0.89
C SER A 103 -1.19 17.30 0.39
N GLN A 104 -0.74 16.72 1.50
CA GLN A 104 -1.42 16.77 2.80
C GLN A 104 -0.39 17.07 3.89
N PRO A 105 -0.78 17.81 4.95
CA PRO A 105 0.01 17.88 6.17
C PRO A 105 0.06 16.49 6.84
N GLY A 106 1.09 16.25 7.65
CA GLY A 106 1.19 15.01 8.42
C GLY A 106 0.07 14.86 9.45
N ILE A 107 -0.15 13.63 9.90
CA ILE A 107 -1.18 13.27 10.87
C ILE A 107 -0.58 13.37 12.28
N GLY A 108 -0.60 14.57 12.89
CA GLY A 108 -0.13 14.74 14.28
C GLY A 108 0.25 16.16 14.67
N ILE A 109 0.81 16.29 15.87
CA ILE A 109 1.45 17.52 16.34
C ILE A 109 2.95 17.41 16.04
N PRO A 110 3.53 18.30 15.23
CA PRO A 110 4.95 18.25 14.88
C PRO A 110 5.84 18.49 16.10
N LYS A 111 6.90 17.69 16.20
CA LYS A 111 7.97 17.76 17.23
C LYS A 111 9.34 17.57 16.58
N PRO A 112 9.75 18.44 15.64
CA PRO A 112 10.98 18.26 14.85
C PRO A 112 12.26 18.16 15.70
N GLU A 113 12.29 18.81 16.86
CA GLU A 113 13.39 18.79 17.82
C GLU A 113 13.69 17.40 18.40
N VAL A 114 12.70 16.50 18.44
CA VAL A 114 12.85 15.15 18.99
C VAL A 114 13.66 14.24 18.06
N TYR A 115 13.55 14.45 16.75
CA TYR A 115 14.11 13.54 15.74
C TYR A 115 15.49 13.98 15.23
N GLY A 116 15.92 15.20 15.56
CA GLY A 116 17.24 15.71 15.19
C GLY A 116 17.47 15.71 13.67
N PHE A 117 16.47 16.12 12.89
CA PHE A 117 16.53 16.13 11.44
C PHE A 117 17.70 16.97 10.91
N LEU A 118 18.32 16.50 9.84
CA LEU A 118 19.48 17.12 9.20
C LEU A 118 19.16 17.54 7.76
N PRO A 119 19.82 18.58 7.20
CA PRO A 119 19.62 18.98 5.81
C PRO A 119 19.84 17.83 4.80
N LEU A 120 19.06 17.83 3.72
CA LEU A 120 19.17 16.85 2.62
C LEU A 120 20.24 17.26 1.61
N ASN A 121 21.49 17.29 2.06
CA ASN A 121 22.67 17.72 1.28
C ASN A 121 23.59 16.57 0.85
N GLY A 122 23.30 15.33 1.23
CA GLY A 122 24.06 14.15 0.81
C GLY A 122 25.20 13.74 1.75
N ASP A 123 25.40 14.43 2.88
CA ASP A 123 26.52 14.14 3.81
C ASP A 123 26.35 12.82 4.59
N GLY A 124 25.29 12.07 4.35
CA GLY A 124 25.01 10.80 5.03
C GLY A 124 25.80 9.61 4.50
N ARG A 125 25.52 8.44 5.07
CA ARG A 125 26.09 7.17 4.59
C ARG A 125 25.14 6.54 3.57
N GLU A 126 25.62 6.27 2.37
CA GLU A 126 24.86 5.51 1.37
C GLU A 126 24.76 4.03 1.77
N ILE A 127 23.57 3.47 1.68
CA ILE A 127 23.30 2.04 1.89
C ILE A 127 22.47 1.48 0.74
N SER A 128 22.66 0.19 0.45
CA SER A 128 21.73 -0.57 -0.38
C SER A 128 20.59 -1.12 0.47
N LEU A 129 19.37 -0.83 0.05
CA LEU A 129 18.14 -1.42 0.55
C LEU A 129 17.58 -2.42 -0.46
N GLU A 130 17.15 -3.56 0.07
CA GLU A 130 16.46 -4.59 -0.69
C GLU A 130 14.96 -4.55 -0.44
N ALA A 131 14.18 -4.94 -1.45
CA ALA A 131 12.76 -5.12 -1.31
C ALA A 131 12.47 -6.22 -0.28
N LYS A 132 11.66 -5.91 0.74
CA LYS A 132 11.14 -6.94 1.63
C LYS A 132 10.18 -7.81 0.83
N THR A 133 10.30 -9.14 0.94
CA THR A 133 9.36 -10.06 0.31
C THR A 133 7.94 -9.71 0.75
N ILE A 134 7.12 -9.26 -0.19
CA ILE A 134 5.72 -8.94 0.08
C ILE A 134 4.98 -10.27 0.22
N THR A 135 4.79 -10.73 1.46
CA THR A 135 3.97 -11.92 1.73
C THR A 135 2.47 -11.63 1.59
N ARG A 136 2.05 -10.45 1.07
CA ARG A 136 0.64 -10.13 0.71
C ARG A 136 -0.02 -11.18 -0.17
N TYR A 137 0.74 -12.02 -0.87
CA TYR A 137 0.16 -13.19 -1.55
C TYR A 137 -0.56 -14.17 -0.60
N ARG A 138 -0.38 -14.04 0.72
CA ARG A 138 -1.15 -14.74 1.75
C ARG A 138 -2.33 -13.93 2.34
N LYS A 139 -2.39 -12.61 2.12
CA LYS A 139 -3.42 -11.70 2.64
C LYS A 139 -3.59 -10.52 1.65
N GLN A 140 -4.56 -10.62 0.73
CA GLN A 140 -5.26 -9.56 -0.06
C GLN A 140 -4.41 -8.32 -0.52
N GLU A 141 -4.36 -7.85 -1.75
CA GLU A 141 -5.21 -7.88 -2.95
C GLU A 141 -4.24 -7.91 -4.14
N ARG A 142 -4.37 -8.88 -5.06
CA ARG A 142 -3.40 -9.06 -6.16
C ARG A 142 -3.99 -8.81 -7.55
N PHE A 143 -5.23 -8.35 -7.63
CA PHE A 143 -5.98 -8.37 -8.88
C PHE A 143 -6.38 -6.97 -9.31
N CYS A 144 -5.83 -6.55 -10.44
CA CYS A 144 -6.32 -5.38 -11.17
C CYS A 144 -7.72 -5.64 -11.73
N ASP A 145 -8.50 -4.60 -12.02
CA ASP A 145 -9.87 -4.75 -12.55
C ASP A 145 -9.97 -5.59 -13.83
N LYS A 146 -8.85 -5.79 -14.55
CA LYS A 146 -8.79 -6.63 -15.75
C LYS A 146 -8.66 -8.13 -15.46
N GLU A 147 -8.21 -8.53 -14.26
CA GLU A 147 -8.10 -9.94 -13.83
C GLU A 147 -9.35 -10.42 -13.08
N ARG A 148 -10.28 -9.49 -12.83
CA ARG A 148 -11.55 -9.68 -12.14
C ARG A 148 -12.58 -10.24 -13.11
N ARG A 149 -13.06 -11.46 -12.87
CA ARG A 149 -14.07 -12.11 -13.72
C ARG A 149 -15.41 -12.19 -13.02
N ILE A 150 -16.49 -12.13 -13.80
CA ILE A 150 -17.81 -12.53 -13.33
C ILE A 150 -17.82 -14.05 -13.24
N ILE A 151 -18.16 -14.59 -12.08
CA ILE A 151 -18.27 -16.02 -11.84
C ILE A 151 -19.71 -16.37 -11.43
N LYS A 152 -20.19 -17.52 -11.90
CA LYS A 152 -21.50 -18.04 -11.52
C LYS A 152 -21.35 -19.07 -10.43
N CYS A 153 -22.05 -18.88 -9.33
CA CYS A 153 -21.96 -19.75 -8.17
C CYS A 153 -23.34 -20.08 -7.61
N ARG A 154 -23.49 -21.28 -7.07
CA ARG A 154 -24.69 -21.73 -6.37
C ARG A 154 -24.50 -21.52 -4.87
N THR A 155 -25.55 -21.05 -4.20
CA THR A 155 -25.58 -20.97 -2.75
C THR A 155 -25.86 -22.36 -2.16
N ILE A 156 -25.04 -22.77 -1.21
CA ILE A 156 -25.12 -24.09 -0.57
C ILE A 156 -25.15 -23.95 0.95
N ARG A 157 -25.83 -24.89 1.61
CA ARG A 157 -25.79 -25.04 3.07
C ARG A 157 -24.85 -26.17 3.44
N LYS A 158 -23.73 -25.82 4.07
CA LYS A 158 -22.76 -26.82 4.52
C LYS A 158 -23.14 -27.35 5.90
N ALA A 159 -23.09 -28.67 6.08
CA ALA A 159 -23.23 -29.29 7.40
C ALA A 159 -22.22 -28.69 8.39
N GLY A 160 -22.69 -28.31 9.58
CA GLY A 160 -21.89 -27.69 10.63
C GLY A 160 -21.58 -26.20 10.45
N LYS A 161 -22.12 -25.53 9.43
CA LYS A 161 -22.02 -24.07 9.28
C LYS A 161 -23.39 -23.41 9.45
N SER A 162 -23.41 -22.32 10.22
CA SER A 162 -24.59 -21.50 10.46
C SER A 162 -24.94 -20.57 9.30
N HIS A 163 -24.04 -20.41 8.32
CA HIS A 163 -24.18 -19.47 7.21
C HIS A 163 -24.13 -20.16 5.85
N ILE A 164 -24.76 -19.50 4.87
CA ILE A 164 -24.76 -19.90 3.46
C ILE A 164 -23.35 -19.69 2.88
N SER A 165 -22.92 -20.65 2.06
CA SER A 165 -21.66 -20.64 1.32
C SER A 165 -21.92 -20.59 -0.18
N PHE A 166 -20.95 -20.15 -0.95
CA PHE A 166 -21.06 -19.99 -2.40
C PHE A 166 -20.05 -20.92 -3.06
N GLU A 167 -20.52 -21.77 -3.97
CA GLU A 167 -19.72 -22.75 -4.70
C GLU A 167 -19.91 -22.54 -6.19
N CYS A 168 -18.80 -22.34 -6.90
CA CYS A 168 -18.86 -21.93 -8.30
C CYS A 168 -19.13 -23.11 -9.21
N ILE A 169 -20.04 -22.89 -10.15
CA ILE A 169 -20.63 -23.96 -10.97
C ILE A 169 -19.57 -24.55 -11.91
N ASP A 170 -18.70 -23.70 -12.44
CA ASP A 170 -17.76 -24.10 -13.49
C ASP A 170 -16.54 -24.88 -12.98
N ASP A 171 -16.09 -24.60 -11.77
CA ASP A 171 -14.84 -25.18 -11.25
C ASP A 171 -14.94 -25.71 -9.81
N GLY A 172 -16.09 -25.60 -9.15
CA GLY A 172 -16.32 -26.08 -7.78
C GLY A 172 -15.55 -25.29 -6.72
N TYR A 173 -14.91 -24.17 -7.07
CA TYR A 173 -14.19 -23.37 -6.09
C TYR A 173 -15.19 -22.60 -5.23
N ARG A 174 -14.81 -22.36 -3.98
CA ARG A 174 -15.65 -21.60 -3.05
C ARG A 174 -15.41 -20.11 -3.20
N VAL A 175 -16.39 -19.30 -2.81
CA VAL A 175 -16.22 -17.84 -2.72
C VAL A 175 -16.31 -17.38 -1.27
N ASN A 176 -15.36 -16.55 -0.85
CA ASN A 176 -15.43 -15.86 0.43
C ASN A 176 -16.12 -14.51 0.27
N ILE A 177 -17.31 -14.37 0.87
CA ILE A 177 -18.18 -13.18 0.79
C ILE A 177 -18.34 -12.58 2.20
N SER A 178 -18.44 -11.26 2.34
CA SER A 178 -18.70 -10.61 3.64
C SER A 178 -20.07 -11.01 4.21
N TYR A 179 -20.22 -11.01 5.53
CA TYR A 179 -21.45 -11.48 6.20
C TYR A 179 -22.72 -10.76 5.72
N GLU A 180 -22.69 -9.43 5.64
CA GLU A 180 -23.83 -8.59 5.27
C GLU A 180 -24.37 -8.93 3.88
N LYS A 181 -23.47 -9.12 2.91
CA LYS A 181 -23.84 -9.46 1.52
C LYS A 181 -24.47 -10.86 1.40
N ARG A 182 -24.24 -11.77 2.36
CA ARG A 182 -24.82 -13.13 2.32
C ARG A 182 -26.28 -13.18 2.76
N LEU A 183 -26.74 -12.20 3.53
CA LEU A 183 -28.08 -12.20 4.11
C LEU A 183 -29.19 -12.05 3.05
N ALA A 184 -28.85 -11.55 1.88
CA ALA A 184 -29.79 -11.30 0.78
C ALA A 184 -30.13 -12.56 -0.05
N PHE A 185 -29.54 -13.72 0.25
CA PHE A 185 -29.66 -14.91 -0.59
C PHE A 185 -30.12 -16.14 0.19
N ASN A 186 -30.84 -17.03 -0.48
CA ASN A 186 -31.31 -18.31 0.04
C ASN A 186 -30.46 -19.46 -0.48
N VAL A 187 -30.61 -20.64 0.12
CA VAL A 187 -29.91 -21.85 -0.31
C VAL A 187 -30.53 -22.36 -1.61
N GLY A 188 -29.71 -22.61 -2.63
CA GLY A 188 -30.14 -23.08 -3.95
C GLY A 188 -30.09 -22.01 -5.03
N ASP A 189 -30.09 -20.74 -4.66
CA ASP A 189 -29.95 -19.59 -5.56
C ASP A 189 -28.70 -19.70 -6.44
N ILE A 190 -28.85 -19.31 -7.70
CA ILE A 190 -27.74 -19.10 -8.62
C ILE A 190 -27.46 -17.60 -8.62
N VAL A 191 -26.19 -17.25 -8.39
CA VAL A 191 -25.77 -15.86 -8.33
C VAL A 191 -24.60 -15.61 -9.27
N SER A 192 -24.60 -14.43 -9.87
CA SER A 192 -23.46 -13.87 -10.57
C SER A 192 -22.69 -12.97 -9.62
N ILE A 193 -21.40 -13.25 -9.43
CA ILE A 193 -20.52 -12.48 -8.54
C ILE A 193 -19.52 -11.73 -9.41
N SER A 194 -19.61 -10.40 -9.44
CA SER A 194 -18.66 -9.55 -10.12
C SER A 194 -17.39 -9.36 -9.28
N TYR A 195 -16.30 -9.04 -9.96
CA TYR A 195 -15.04 -8.69 -9.33
C TYR A 195 -14.41 -9.76 -8.43
N ALA A 196 -14.69 -11.03 -8.70
CA ALA A 196 -14.11 -12.15 -7.97
C ALA A 196 -12.76 -12.56 -8.54
N ALA A 197 -11.82 -12.87 -7.65
CA ALA A 197 -10.48 -13.24 -8.07
C ALA A 197 -10.03 -14.60 -7.55
N LYS A 198 -9.46 -15.42 -8.45
CA LYS A 198 -9.11 -16.81 -8.19
C LYS A 198 -7.81 -16.92 -7.38
N GLY A 199 -7.94 -17.36 -6.14
CA GLY A 199 -6.83 -17.74 -5.28
C GLY A 199 -6.52 -19.23 -5.35
N LYS A 200 -5.64 -19.70 -4.44
CA LYS A 200 -5.26 -21.11 -4.33
C LYS A 200 -6.39 -21.91 -3.66
N GLY A 201 -7.38 -22.35 -4.44
CA GLY A 201 -8.52 -23.16 -4.00
C GLY A 201 -9.77 -22.39 -3.54
N ILE A 202 -9.78 -21.05 -3.68
CA ILE A 202 -10.93 -20.21 -3.31
C ILE A 202 -10.93 -18.92 -4.13
N TYR A 203 -12.10 -18.40 -4.46
CA TYR A 203 -12.33 -17.05 -4.94
C TYR A 203 -12.51 -16.07 -3.78
N THR A 204 -11.95 -14.87 -3.92
CA THR A 204 -12.12 -13.80 -2.93
C THR A 204 -12.86 -12.62 -3.57
N THR A 205 -13.89 -12.11 -2.91
CA THR A 205 -14.59 -10.88 -3.30
C THR A 205 -13.95 -9.66 -2.66
N THR A 206 -14.21 -8.49 -3.23
CA THR A 206 -13.85 -7.18 -2.65
C THR A 206 -15.10 -6.43 -2.21
N ASP A 207 -14.92 -5.24 -1.62
CA ASP A 207 -16.04 -4.38 -1.23
C ASP A 207 -16.85 -3.90 -2.46
N TYR A 208 -16.23 -3.85 -3.63
CA TYR A 208 -16.86 -3.52 -4.91
C TYR A 208 -17.51 -4.71 -5.62
N SER A 209 -17.35 -5.93 -5.13
CA SER A 209 -18.04 -7.10 -5.70
C SER A 209 -19.54 -6.94 -5.56
N GLU A 210 -20.23 -6.93 -6.68
CA GLU A 210 -21.69 -6.99 -6.74
C GLU A 210 -22.10 -8.46 -6.87
N ILE A 211 -23.18 -8.81 -6.18
CA ILE A 211 -23.75 -10.16 -6.24
C ILE A 211 -25.18 -9.96 -6.69
N THR A 212 -25.50 -10.49 -7.87
CA THR A 212 -26.83 -10.41 -8.45
C THR A 212 -27.41 -11.82 -8.54
N LEU A 213 -28.70 -11.94 -8.25
CA LEU A 213 -29.45 -13.15 -8.51
C LEU A 213 -29.57 -13.34 -10.04
N ASP A 214 -29.30 -14.54 -10.53
CA ASP A 214 -29.49 -14.92 -11.94
C ASP A 214 -30.87 -15.53 -12.17
#